data_AF-A0A3R7RUD8-F1
#
_entry.id   AF-A0A3R7RUD8-F1
#
_cell.length_a   1.000
_cell.length_b   1.000
_cell.length_c   1.000
_cell.angle_alpha   90.00
_cell.angle_beta   90.00
_cell.angle_gamma   90.00
#
_symmetry.space_group_name_H-M   'P 1'
#
loop_
_entity.id
_entity.type
_entity.pdbx_description
1 polymer ?
#
loop_
_entity_poly.entity_id
_entity_poly.type
_entity_poly.pdbx_seq_one_letter_code
_entity_poly.pdbx_strand_id
1 'polypeptide(L)'
;MEEPQFFGTYVLERLDDEPLTTKATLELREVPDGVGVVAKVANTLRGQVKFSEGKVCGGLSSTMLTGSDEQSKIEGALLKGFAAGLEVHWDDGTLTLAGSLNTLVFHRVLTVESLVGRYTLREFNGEPVAAENMELVVVPSGEECVSVVAQFTKTFRGELRLDDDTLQGVLASTEEASEGAQQEMEERFDAGMGGGMRVSVEGKTLALKDDHCAFLYLRSLLPSDLAGEYVLKSLNGAPVRSDGQVTLALSQDGGGGVDVVAKVAGVLSGKVQLAEDTLRGELVATATTGSDAEMLVESALTSGFSAGFLCTVEEGRLAMRCGENTLVYTKAAAMPYANGKPTYLGESVVPCFKGHGNGLMFRITNADERKWAFYNDTTTYNVRVVVTFGSRSKVRGLGDTLLTLNEDGRQVAEAVVPPGATIMFITGHVNGYRCSYDAEPV
;
A
#
# COMPACT_ATOMS: atom_id res chain seq x y z
N MET A 1 2.35 15.29 -2.47
CA MET A 1 1.75 14.87 -3.75
C MET A 1 0.96 13.66 -3.34
N GLU A 2 -0.37 13.80 -3.22
CA GLU A 2 -1.26 12.67 -2.92
C GLU A 2 -1.02 11.57 -3.96
N GLU A 3 -0.94 10.31 -3.54
CA GLU A 3 -0.71 9.24 -4.50
C GLU A 3 -1.92 9.13 -5.44
N PRO A 4 -1.69 8.70 -6.70
CA PRO A 4 -2.78 8.48 -7.62
C PRO A 4 -3.70 7.35 -7.15
N GLN A 5 -4.94 7.69 -6.79
CA GLN A 5 -6.01 6.77 -6.34
C GLN A 5 -6.42 5.69 -7.38
N PHE A 6 -5.83 5.69 -8.57
CA PHE A 6 -6.18 4.79 -9.68
C PHE A 6 -5.39 3.47 -9.72
N PHE A 7 -4.58 3.11 -8.73
CA PHE A 7 -3.95 1.78 -8.71
C PHE A 7 -4.97 0.66 -8.45
N GLY A 8 -4.83 -0.45 -9.15
CA GLY A 8 -5.76 -1.58 -9.07
C GLY A 8 -5.79 -2.45 -10.32
N THR A 9 -6.71 -3.43 -10.30
CA THR A 9 -7.03 -4.25 -11.46
C THR A 9 -8.33 -3.74 -12.06
N TYR A 10 -8.37 -3.67 -13.38
CA TYR A 10 -9.47 -3.11 -14.15
C TYR A 10 -9.83 -4.01 -15.33
N VAL A 11 -11.08 -3.95 -15.77
CA VAL A 11 -11.58 -4.54 -17.02
C VAL A 11 -11.95 -3.41 -17.97
N LEU A 12 -11.52 -3.52 -19.22
CA LEU A 12 -11.85 -2.54 -20.26
C LEU A 12 -13.32 -2.72 -20.66
N GLU A 13 -14.11 -1.66 -20.55
CA GLU A 13 -15.51 -1.66 -20.95
C GLU A 13 -15.70 -1.04 -22.33
N ARG A 14 -15.03 0.10 -22.58
CA ARG A 14 -15.21 0.88 -23.79
C ARG A 14 -13.88 1.35 -24.38
N LEU A 15 -13.86 1.43 -25.71
CA LEU A 15 -12.81 2.09 -26.48
C LEU A 15 -13.48 3.09 -27.42
N ASP A 16 -13.15 4.36 -27.28
CA ASP A 16 -13.73 5.47 -28.05
C ASP A 16 -15.26 5.50 -27.96
N ASP A 17 -15.77 5.31 -26.73
CA ASP A 17 -17.20 5.20 -26.38
C ASP A 17 -17.93 4.00 -27.00
N GLU A 18 -17.24 3.14 -27.76
CA GLU A 18 -17.79 1.88 -28.27
C GLU A 18 -17.63 0.77 -27.21
N PRO A 19 -18.71 0.07 -26.83
CA PRO A 19 -18.62 -1.10 -25.96
C PRO A 19 -17.90 -2.24 -26.69
N LEU A 20 -17.14 -3.03 -25.94
CA LEU A 20 -16.34 -4.12 -26.48
C LEU A 20 -16.91 -5.48 -26.11
N THR A 21 -16.74 -6.47 -26.99
CA THR A 21 -17.10 -7.87 -26.67
C THR A 21 -15.92 -8.65 -26.10
N THR A 22 -14.71 -8.20 -26.38
CA THR A 22 -13.46 -8.79 -25.88
C THR A 22 -13.19 -8.37 -24.43
N LYS A 23 -13.03 -9.36 -23.54
CA LYS A 23 -12.51 -9.12 -22.19
C LYS A 23 -11.03 -8.76 -22.24
N ALA A 24 -10.70 -7.53 -21.87
CA ALA A 24 -9.33 -7.06 -21.69
C ALA A 24 -9.16 -6.55 -20.25
N THR A 25 -8.03 -6.84 -19.61
CA THR A 25 -7.74 -6.37 -18.26
C THR A 25 -6.52 -5.47 -18.21
N LEU A 26 -6.49 -4.58 -17.23
CA LEU A 26 -5.39 -3.67 -16.95
C LEU A 26 -5.09 -3.70 -15.44
N GLU A 27 -3.87 -4.05 -15.08
CA GLU A 27 -3.34 -3.95 -13.72
C GLU A 27 -2.38 -2.76 -13.67
N LEU A 28 -2.68 -1.81 -12.80
CA LEU A 28 -1.84 -0.66 -12.48
C LEU A 28 -1.35 -0.82 -11.06
N ARG A 29 -0.03 -0.82 -10.88
CA ARG A 29 0.59 -0.91 -9.55
C ARG A 29 1.66 0.15 -9.41
N GLU A 30 1.87 0.58 -8.18
CA GLU A 30 2.99 1.45 -7.86
C GLU A 30 4.30 0.68 -8.03
N VAL A 31 5.30 1.33 -8.62
CA VAL A 31 6.67 0.82 -8.70
C VAL A 31 7.65 1.97 -8.45
N PRO A 32 8.90 1.68 -8.01
CA PRO A 32 9.89 2.73 -7.83
C PRO A 32 10.06 3.55 -9.12
N ASP A 33 9.91 4.88 -9.02
CA ASP A 33 10.02 5.83 -10.12
C ASP A 33 8.92 5.75 -11.22
N GLY A 34 7.72 5.24 -10.91
CA GLY A 34 6.57 5.36 -11.81
C GLY A 34 5.40 4.40 -11.54
N VAL A 35 4.73 3.98 -12.61
CA VAL A 35 3.58 3.08 -12.60
C VAL A 35 3.93 1.82 -13.37
N GLY A 36 3.81 0.67 -12.73
CA GLY A 36 3.89 -0.63 -13.36
C GLY A 36 2.57 -0.94 -14.06
N VAL A 37 2.64 -1.29 -15.33
CA VAL A 37 1.47 -1.60 -16.17
C VAL A 37 1.55 -3.04 -16.62
N VAL A 38 0.47 -3.80 -16.40
CA VAL A 38 0.27 -5.13 -17.00
C VAL A 38 -1.13 -5.16 -17.60
N ALA A 39 -1.25 -5.14 -18.92
CA ALA A 39 -2.52 -5.34 -19.60
C ALA A 39 -2.58 -6.75 -20.21
N LYS A 40 -3.74 -7.41 -20.12
CA LYS A 40 -3.97 -8.72 -20.75
C LYS A 40 -5.13 -8.59 -21.74
N VAL A 41 -4.83 -8.84 -23.01
CA VAL A 41 -5.79 -8.89 -24.12
C VAL A 41 -5.62 -10.27 -24.79
N ALA A 42 -5.23 -10.36 -26.06
CA ALA A 42 -4.65 -11.60 -26.61
C ALA A 42 -3.19 -11.73 -26.16
N ASN A 43 -2.49 -10.61 -26.13
CA ASN A 43 -1.15 -10.45 -25.62
C ASN A 43 -1.14 -9.96 -24.19
N THR A 44 -0.06 -10.29 -23.49
CA THR A 44 0.28 -9.61 -22.24
C THR A 44 1.18 -8.43 -22.57
N LEU A 45 0.68 -7.21 -22.34
CA LEU A 45 1.44 -5.97 -22.48
C LEU A 45 2.03 -5.59 -21.12
N ARG A 46 3.34 -5.31 -21.04
CA ARG A 46 3.99 -4.96 -19.77
C ARG A 46 4.91 -3.77 -19.93
N GLY A 47 4.96 -2.91 -18.93
CA GLY A 47 5.92 -1.82 -18.91
C GLY A 47 5.94 -1.06 -17.61
N GLN A 48 6.87 -0.12 -17.52
CA GLN A 48 6.92 0.87 -16.47
C GLN A 48 6.75 2.24 -17.14
N VAL A 49 5.73 2.98 -16.74
CA VAL A 49 5.40 4.29 -17.29
C VAL A 49 5.59 5.35 -16.21
N LYS A 50 5.76 6.60 -16.61
CA LYS A 50 5.84 7.73 -15.67
C LYS A 50 4.46 8.31 -15.48
N PHE A 51 4.14 8.70 -14.24
CA PHE A 51 2.97 9.51 -13.94
C PHE A 51 3.42 10.92 -13.56
N SER A 52 2.96 11.93 -14.29
CA SER A 52 3.27 13.33 -14.02
C SER A 52 2.18 14.22 -14.59
N GLU A 53 1.75 15.23 -13.83
CA GLU A 53 0.74 16.20 -14.27
C GLU A 53 -0.56 15.54 -14.76
N GLY A 54 -1.01 14.49 -14.06
CA GLY A 54 -2.23 13.75 -14.42
C GLY A 54 -2.10 12.85 -15.65
N LYS A 55 -0.89 12.67 -16.21
CA LYS A 55 -0.65 11.85 -17.40
C LYS A 55 0.21 10.64 -17.11
N VAL A 56 -0.17 9.48 -17.64
CA VAL A 56 0.69 8.28 -17.72
C VAL A 56 1.34 8.18 -19.09
N CYS A 57 2.67 8.10 -19.15
CA CYS A 57 3.42 8.03 -20.40
C CYS A 57 4.64 7.09 -20.30
N GLY A 58 4.78 6.18 -21.27
CA GLY A 58 5.89 5.25 -21.37
C GLY A 58 5.63 4.12 -22.38
N GLY A 59 6.66 3.34 -22.68
CA GLY A 59 6.55 2.21 -23.58
C GLY A 59 6.07 0.94 -22.87
N LEU A 60 5.22 0.15 -23.55
CA LEU A 60 4.89 -1.23 -23.16
C LEU A 60 5.53 -2.21 -24.14
N SER A 61 5.92 -3.39 -23.67
CA SER A 61 6.34 -4.53 -24.48
C SER A 61 5.21 -5.55 -24.59
N SER A 62 5.11 -6.24 -25.74
CA SER A 62 4.07 -7.24 -26.03
C SER A 62 4.66 -8.64 -26.17
N THR A 63 3.87 -9.67 -25.90
CA THR A 63 4.19 -11.09 -26.13
C THR A 63 4.08 -11.53 -27.60
N MET A 64 3.59 -10.67 -28.50
CA MET A 64 3.59 -10.86 -29.97
C MET A 64 2.82 -12.10 -30.50
N LEU A 65 1.72 -12.47 -29.85
CA LEU A 65 0.73 -13.44 -30.31
C LEU A 65 -0.26 -12.79 -31.29
N THR A 66 -0.83 -13.61 -32.18
CA THR A 66 -1.89 -13.19 -33.11
C THR A 66 -3.24 -13.22 -32.40
N GLY A 67 -3.93 -12.07 -32.33
CA GLY A 67 -5.28 -11.94 -31.79
C GLY A 67 -6.33 -11.68 -32.87
N SER A 68 -7.58 -11.53 -32.46
CA SER A 68 -8.68 -11.03 -33.32
C SER A 68 -8.47 -9.56 -33.70
N ASP A 69 -9.28 -9.06 -34.64
CA ASP A 69 -9.24 -7.64 -35.05
C ASP A 69 -9.56 -6.71 -33.87
N GLU A 70 -10.57 -7.04 -33.05
CA GLU A 70 -10.93 -6.27 -31.86
C GLU A 70 -9.80 -6.28 -30.82
N GLN A 71 -9.19 -7.44 -30.56
CA GLN A 71 -8.03 -7.57 -29.67
C GLN A 71 -6.85 -6.73 -30.17
N SER A 72 -6.57 -6.76 -31.47
CA SER A 72 -5.50 -5.99 -32.10
C SER A 72 -5.77 -4.48 -32.02
N LYS A 73 -7.03 -4.05 -32.16
CA LYS A 73 -7.46 -2.65 -31.96
C LYS A 73 -7.16 -2.19 -30.53
N ILE A 74 -7.56 -2.98 -29.53
CA ILE A 74 -7.34 -2.69 -28.10
C ILE A 74 -5.84 -2.62 -27.78
N GLU A 75 -5.06 -3.62 -28.21
CA GLU A 75 -3.62 -3.66 -27.97
C GLU A 75 -2.89 -2.48 -28.63
N GLY A 76 -3.29 -2.14 -29.86
CA GLY A 76 -2.77 -0.97 -30.56
C GLY A 76 -3.10 0.33 -29.84
N ALA A 77 -4.31 0.47 -29.30
CA ALA A 77 -4.73 1.63 -28.52
C ALA A 77 -3.92 1.77 -27.23
N LEU A 78 -3.71 0.67 -26.49
CA LEU A 78 -2.88 0.65 -25.29
C LEU A 78 -1.42 1.00 -25.59
N LEU A 79 -0.79 0.31 -26.56
CA LEU A 79 0.62 0.52 -26.91
C LEU A 79 0.89 1.96 -27.35
N LYS A 80 0.09 2.48 -28.28
CA LYS A 80 0.26 3.84 -28.81
C LYS A 80 -0.17 4.89 -27.81
N GLY A 81 -1.24 4.63 -27.05
CA GLY A 81 -1.76 5.52 -26.02
C GLY A 81 -0.72 5.77 -24.94
N PHE A 82 -0.23 4.72 -24.28
CA PHE A 82 0.80 4.86 -23.24
C PHE A 82 2.08 5.50 -23.80
N ALA A 83 2.49 5.17 -25.04
CA ALA A 83 3.68 5.77 -25.64
C ALA A 83 3.51 7.28 -25.94
N ALA A 84 2.31 7.73 -26.31
CA ALA A 84 2.00 9.13 -26.58
C ALA A 84 1.70 9.93 -25.29
N GLY A 85 1.25 9.25 -24.24
CA GLY A 85 0.75 9.83 -23.01
C GLY A 85 -0.78 9.84 -22.97
N LEU A 86 -1.33 9.35 -21.86
CA LEU A 86 -2.78 9.30 -21.57
C LEU A 86 -3.06 10.15 -20.34
N GLU A 87 -4.03 11.07 -20.44
CA GLU A 87 -4.64 11.74 -19.31
C GLU A 87 -5.43 10.74 -18.48
N VAL A 88 -5.22 10.75 -17.17
CA VAL A 88 -5.87 9.87 -16.23
C VAL A 88 -6.99 10.63 -15.54
N HIS A 89 -8.21 10.13 -15.70
CA HIS A 89 -9.37 10.53 -14.92
C HIS A 89 -9.88 9.29 -14.19
N TRP A 90 -10.12 9.43 -12.89
CA TRP A 90 -10.63 8.35 -12.07
C TRP A 90 -11.79 8.88 -11.24
N ASP A 91 -12.92 8.18 -11.30
CA ASP A 91 -14.17 8.54 -10.62
C ASP A 91 -15.01 7.28 -10.38
N ASP A 92 -15.49 7.07 -9.17
CA ASP A 92 -16.38 5.95 -8.76
C ASP A 92 -15.96 4.58 -9.34
N GLY A 93 -14.70 4.19 -9.11
CA GLY A 93 -14.16 2.92 -9.61
C GLY A 93 -13.94 2.84 -11.13
N THR A 94 -14.27 3.90 -11.87
CA THR A 94 -14.08 3.99 -13.32
C THR A 94 -12.78 4.73 -13.63
N LEU A 95 -11.88 4.06 -14.33
CA LEU A 95 -10.64 4.61 -14.84
C LEU A 95 -10.80 4.98 -16.31
N THR A 96 -10.71 6.27 -16.62
CA THR A 96 -10.66 6.77 -17.99
C THR A 96 -9.24 7.19 -18.34
N LEU A 97 -8.68 6.58 -19.38
CA LEU A 97 -7.39 6.93 -19.97
C LEU A 97 -7.64 7.61 -21.33
N ALA A 98 -7.55 8.93 -21.36
CA ALA A 98 -7.82 9.74 -22.54
C ALA A 98 -6.53 10.17 -23.24
N GLY A 99 -6.37 9.80 -24.51
CA GLY A 99 -5.23 10.19 -25.35
C GLY A 99 -5.64 11.03 -26.55
N SER A 100 -4.64 11.51 -27.28
CA SER A 100 -4.87 12.16 -28.58
C SER A 100 -5.38 11.21 -29.67
N LEU A 101 -5.20 9.89 -29.45
CA LEU A 101 -5.56 8.86 -30.41
C LEU A 101 -6.87 8.15 -30.04
N ASN A 102 -7.01 7.75 -28.77
CA ASN A 102 -8.16 6.99 -28.31
C ASN A 102 -8.48 7.34 -26.85
N THR A 103 -9.70 7.04 -26.43
CA THR A 103 -10.16 7.08 -25.03
C THR A 103 -10.50 5.66 -24.59
N LEU A 104 -9.85 5.18 -23.53
CA LEU A 104 -10.12 3.87 -22.95
C LEU A 104 -10.83 4.04 -21.61
N VAL A 105 -11.97 3.37 -21.43
CA VAL A 105 -12.72 3.40 -20.18
C VAL A 105 -12.70 2.01 -19.57
N PHE A 106 -12.18 1.93 -18.36
CA PHE A 106 -12.10 0.70 -17.60
C PHE A 106 -12.92 0.80 -16.31
N HIS A 107 -13.46 -0.33 -15.88
CA HIS A 107 -14.08 -0.47 -14.57
C HIS A 107 -13.17 -1.28 -13.64
N ARG A 108 -13.06 -0.88 -12.38
CA ARG A 108 -12.24 -1.57 -11.38
C ARG A 108 -12.86 -2.92 -11.06
N VAL A 109 -12.05 -3.96 -11.09
CA VAL A 109 -12.48 -5.30 -10.66
C VAL A 109 -12.43 -5.35 -9.14
N LEU A 110 -13.58 -5.54 -8.51
CA LEU A 110 -13.63 -5.89 -7.09
C LEU A 110 -13.27 -7.36 -6.87
N THR A 111 -12.54 -7.63 -5.80
CA THR A 111 -12.25 -8.99 -5.34
C THR A 111 -12.85 -9.20 -3.97
N VAL A 112 -13.07 -10.46 -3.58
CA VAL A 112 -13.53 -10.80 -2.23
C VAL A 112 -12.64 -10.15 -1.17
N GLU A 113 -11.32 -10.21 -1.36
CA GLU A 113 -10.34 -9.63 -0.43
C GLU A 113 -10.49 -8.11 -0.29
N SER A 114 -10.95 -7.41 -1.33
CA SER A 114 -11.21 -5.96 -1.27
C SER A 114 -12.41 -5.60 -0.39
N LEU A 115 -13.33 -6.55 -0.17
CA LEU A 115 -14.52 -6.38 0.66
C LEU A 115 -14.31 -6.84 2.10
N VAL A 116 -13.31 -7.70 2.37
CA VAL A 116 -13.09 -8.25 3.72
C VAL A 116 -12.79 -7.13 4.72
N GLY A 117 -13.55 -7.09 5.80
CA GLY A 117 -13.42 -6.04 6.79
C GLY A 117 -14.55 -5.99 7.80
N ARG A 118 -14.34 -5.13 8.79
CA ARG A 118 -15.36 -4.66 9.72
C ARG A 118 -15.68 -3.23 9.37
N TYR A 119 -16.95 -2.90 9.27
CA TYR A 119 -17.43 -1.64 8.75
C TYR A 119 -18.48 -1.04 9.67
N THR A 120 -18.49 0.28 9.81
CA THR A 120 -19.54 1.02 10.52
C THR A 120 -20.36 1.81 9.51
N LEU A 121 -21.69 1.69 9.57
CA LEU A 121 -22.57 2.48 8.72
C LEU A 121 -22.45 3.97 9.07
N ARG A 122 -22.23 4.80 8.06
CA ARG A 122 -22.10 6.25 8.20
C ARG A 122 -23.27 6.99 7.59
N GLU A 123 -23.74 6.55 6.43
CA GLU A 123 -24.84 7.21 5.73
C GLU A 123 -25.81 6.19 5.13
N PHE A 124 -27.08 6.57 5.10
CA PHE A 124 -28.14 5.86 4.39
C PHE A 124 -28.88 6.87 3.51
N ASN A 125 -28.90 6.62 2.20
CA ASN A 125 -29.45 7.51 1.18
C ASN A 125 -28.90 8.95 1.23
N GLY A 126 -27.62 9.08 1.60
CA GLY A 126 -26.92 10.37 1.73
C GLY A 126 -27.19 11.12 3.03
N GLU A 127 -28.00 10.56 3.92
CA GLU A 127 -28.26 11.13 5.25
C GLU A 127 -27.38 10.44 6.31
N PRO A 128 -26.68 11.19 7.18
CA PRO A 128 -25.86 10.63 8.24
C PRO A 128 -26.66 9.78 9.23
N VAL A 129 -26.11 8.63 9.61
CA VAL A 129 -26.71 7.71 10.58
C VAL A 129 -25.97 7.81 11.92
N ALA A 130 -26.70 8.12 12.99
CA ALA A 130 -26.14 8.34 14.33
C ALA A 130 -25.87 7.05 15.13
N ALA A 131 -25.87 5.88 14.50
CA ALA A 131 -25.91 4.61 15.21
C ALA A 131 -24.50 4.03 15.43
N GLU A 132 -24.01 4.14 16.67
CA GLU A 132 -22.72 3.57 17.11
C GLU A 132 -22.63 2.04 16.98
N ASN A 133 -23.76 1.35 16.74
CA ASN A 133 -23.84 -0.11 16.71
C ASN A 133 -24.27 -0.70 15.36
N MET A 134 -24.31 0.10 14.28
CA MET A 134 -24.62 -0.42 12.94
C MET A 134 -23.35 -0.89 12.25
N GLU A 135 -23.10 -2.20 12.35
CA GLU A 135 -21.86 -2.83 11.90
C GLU A 135 -22.13 -3.78 10.73
N LEU A 136 -21.20 -3.85 9.78
CA LEU A 136 -21.14 -4.90 8.78
C LEU A 136 -19.79 -5.60 8.90
N VAL A 137 -19.80 -6.91 9.08
CA VAL A 137 -18.61 -7.76 9.05
C VAL A 137 -18.67 -8.60 7.79
N VAL A 138 -17.61 -8.55 6.99
CA VAL A 138 -17.44 -9.32 5.76
C VAL A 138 -16.20 -10.19 5.91
N VAL A 139 -16.35 -11.51 5.80
CA VAL A 139 -15.26 -12.48 5.84
C VAL A 139 -15.30 -13.39 4.61
N PRO A 140 -14.15 -13.86 4.11
CA PRO A 140 -14.13 -14.75 2.96
C PRO A 140 -14.73 -16.11 3.34
N SER A 141 -15.57 -16.69 2.48
CA SER A 141 -16.15 -18.03 2.70
C SER A 141 -15.97 -19.00 1.52
N GLY A 142 -15.54 -18.51 0.36
CA GLY A 142 -15.23 -19.31 -0.82
C GLY A 142 -14.64 -18.46 -1.94
N GLU A 143 -14.40 -19.08 -3.10
CA GLU A 143 -14.05 -18.36 -4.32
C GLU A 143 -15.26 -17.50 -4.73
N GLU A 144 -15.06 -16.18 -4.87
CA GLU A 144 -16.12 -15.19 -5.14
C GLU A 144 -17.22 -15.06 -4.06
N CYS A 145 -17.10 -15.76 -2.92
CA CYS A 145 -18.10 -15.74 -1.85
C CYS A 145 -17.59 -15.09 -0.56
N VAL A 146 -18.48 -14.36 0.10
CA VAL A 146 -18.26 -13.78 1.42
C VAL A 146 -19.38 -14.19 2.37
N SER A 147 -19.02 -14.49 3.62
CA SER A 147 -19.99 -14.52 4.70
C SER A 147 -20.12 -13.13 5.29
N VAL A 148 -21.36 -12.68 5.47
CA VAL A 148 -21.66 -11.38 6.06
C VAL A 148 -22.40 -11.53 7.38
N VAL A 149 -22.12 -10.62 8.30
CA VAL A 149 -22.90 -10.37 9.50
C VAL A 149 -23.18 -8.87 9.56
N ALA A 150 -24.42 -8.47 9.30
CA ALA A 150 -24.85 -7.08 9.41
C ALA A 150 -25.68 -6.90 10.68
N GLN A 151 -25.28 -5.99 11.54
CA GLN A 151 -25.93 -5.68 12.79
C GLN A 151 -26.68 -4.36 12.68
N PHE A 152 -28.00 -4.43 12.79
CA PHE A 152 -28.92 -3.31 12.97
C PHE A 152 -29.63 -3.51 14.31
N THR A 153 -30.96 -3.33 14.39
CA THR A 153 -31.74 -3.92 15.50
C THR A 153 -31.80 -5.43 15.27
N LYS A 154 -32.15 -5.83 14.05
CA LYS A 154 -31.98 -7.21 13.60
C LYS A 154 -30.52 -7.49 13.27
N THR A 155 -30.11 -8.74 13.48
CA THR A 155 -28.86 -9.25 12.95
C THR A 155 -29.15 -10.07 11.70
N PHE A 156 -28.56 -9.67 10.58
CA PHE A 156 -28.60 -10.41 9.32
C PHE A 156 -27.33 -11.22 9.14
N ARG A 157 -27.46 -12.49 8.74
CA ARG A 157 -26.33 -13.39 8.49
C ARG A 157 -26.58 -14.23 7.26
N GLY A 158 -25.56 -14.38 6.43
CA GLY A 158 -25.65 -15.26 5.26
C GLY A 158 -24.37 -15.28 4.46
N GLU A 159 -24.40 -16.06 3.39
CA GLU A 159 -23.35 -16.09 2.38
C GLU A 159 -23.84 -15.34 1.14
N LEU A 160 -22.99 -14.45 0.65
CA LEU A 160 -23.24 -13.64 -0.53
C LEU A 160 -22.16 -13.94 -1.57
N ARG A 161 -22.55 -13.91 -2.84
CA ARG A 161 -21.65 -14.04 -3.97
C ARG A 161 -21.40 -12.66 -4.58
N LEU A 162 -20.14 -12.36 -4.86
CA LEU A 162 -19.72 -11.20 -5.64
C LEU A 162 -19.62 -11.62 -7.12
N ASP A 163 -20.44 -11.02 -7.97
CA ASP A 163 -20.46 -11.26 -9.41
C ASP A 163 -20.62 -9.93 -10.15
N ASP A 164 -19.65 -9.56 -11.00
CA ASP A 164 -19.60 -8.28 -11.73
C ASP A 164 -20.01 -7.08 -10.85
N ASP A 165 -19.26 -6.89 -9.75
CA ASP A 165 -19.44 -5.83 -8.74
C ASP A 165 -20.80 -5.83 -8.04
N THR A 166 -21.60 -6.88 -8.22
CA THR A 166 -22.88 -7.08 -7.56
C THR A 166 -22.74 -8.12 -6.46
N LEU A 167 -23.08 -7.74 -5.23
CA LEU A 167 -23.11 -8.62 -4.09
C LEU A 167 -24.55 -9.08 -3.86
N GLN A 168 -24.78 -10.39 -3.93
CA GLN A 168 -26.13 -10.97 -3.84
C GLN A 168 -26.15 -12.29 -3.10
N GLY A 169 -27.26 -12.59 -2.42
CA GLY A 169 -27.47 -13.85 -1.73
C GLY A 169 -28.65 -13.80 -0.77
N VAL A 170 -28.75 -14.81 0.10
CA VAL A 170 -29.86 -14.93 1.04
C VAL A 170 -29.36 -14.68 2.45
N LEU A 171 -30.03 -13.78 3.17
CA LEU A 171 -29.76 -13.48 4.56
C LEU A 171 -30.84 -14.09 5.45
N ALA A 172 -30.43 -14.59 6.61
CA ALA A 172 -31.31 -14.90 7.72
C ALA A 172 -31.26 -13.76 8.74
N SER A 173 -32.42 -13.31 9.22
CA SER A 173 -32.52 -12.26 10.23
C SER A 173 -32.98 -12.79 11.59
N THR A 174 -32.65 -12.09 12.67
CA THR A 174 -33.26 -12.32 13.98
C THR A 174 -34.69 -11.75 14.03
N GLU A 175 -35.54 -12.32 14.89
CA GLU A 175 -36.89 -11.81 15.17
C GLU A 175 -36.84 -10.74 16.26
N GLU A 176 -36.37 -9.54 15.89
CA GLU A 176 -36.47 -8.34 16.73
C GLU A 176 -37.33 -7.29 16.04
N ALA A 177 -38.16 -6.60 16.81
CA ALA A 177 -39.00 -5.52 16.31
C ALA A 177 -38.15 -4.26 16.16
N SER A 178 -38.06 -3.75 14.93
CA SER A 178 -37.51 -2.44 14.60
C SER A 178 -38.64 -1.48 14.22
N GLU A 179 -38.43 -0.18 14.41
CA GLU A 179 -39.41 0.85 14.06
C GLU A 179 -38.72 2.02 13.32
N GLY A 180 -39.51 2.77 12.56
CA GLY A 180 -39.08 4.01 11.91
C GLY A 180 -37.96 3.80 10.89
N ALA A 181 -36.97 4.69 10.88
CA ALA A 181 -35.88 4.68 9.91
C ALA A 181 -35.03 3.40 9.97
N GLN A 182 -34.95 2.75 11.13
CA GLN A 182 -34.18 1.52 11.29
C GLN A 182 -34.87 0.33 10.63
N GLN A 183 -36.19 0.23 10.76
CA GLN A 183 -36.98 -0.78 10.05
C GLN A 183 -36.84 -0.61 8.53
N GLU A 184 -36.90 0.63 8.04
CA GLU A 184 -36.70 0.92 6.61
C GLU A 184 -35.32 0.48 6.13
N MET A 185 -34.24 0.81 6.87
CA MET A 185 -32.89 0.37 6.53
C MET A 185 -32.77 -1.15 6.48
N GLU A 186 -33.34 -1.86 7.46
CA GLU A 186 -33.30 -3.33 7.53
C GLU A 186 -34.05 -3.99 6.36
N GLU A 187 -35.25 -3.51 6.04
CA GLU A 187 -36.04 -4.01 4.92
C GLU A 187 -35.34 -3.76 3.57
N ARG A 188 -34.71 -2.59 3.43
CA ARG A 188 -33.93 -2.24 2.23
C ARG A 188 -32.64 -3.05 2.11
N PHE A 189 -31.94 -3.27 3.21
CA PHE A 189 -30.72 -4.06 3.22
C PHE A 189 -31.01 -5.52 2.84
N ASP A 190 -32.04 -6.13 3.43
CA ASP A 190 -32.44 -7.51 3.11
C ASP A 190 -32.90 -7.66 1.65
N ALA A 191 -33.78 -6.77 1.19
CA ALA A 191 -34.26 -6.77 -0.19
C ALA A 191 -33.13 -6.52 -1.19
N GLY A 192 -32.24 -5.57 -0.90
CA GLY A 192 -31.09 -5.24 -1.73
C GLY A 192 -30.12 -6.41 -1.85
N MET A 193 -29.80 -7.07 -0.74
CA MET A 193 -28.92 -8.26 -0.77
C MET A 193 -29.56 -9.45 -1.49
N GLY A 194 -30.89 -9.61 -1.37
CA GLY A 194 -31.64 -10.60 -2.13
C GLY A 194 -31.73 -10.31 -3.64
N GLY A 195 -31.80 -9.04 -4.03
CA GLY A 195 -31.90 -8.58 -5.42
C GLY A 195 -30.55 -8.30 -6.11
N GLY A 196 -29.50 -8.18 -5.31
CA GLY A 196 -28.16 -7.76 -5.73
C GLY A 196 -27.93 -6.27 -5.52
N MET A 197 -26.91 -5.96 -4.71
CA MET A 197 -26.42 -4.59 -4.51
C MET A 197 -25.13 -4.39 -5.29
N ARG A 198 -25.03 -3.30 -6.04
CA ARG A 198 -23.75 -2.85 -6.59
C ARG A 198 -22.84 -2.43 -5.44
N VAL A 199 -21.59 -2.82 -5.55
CA VAL A 199 -20.55 -2.54 -4.58
C VAL A 199 -19.54 -1.59 -5.21
N SER A 200 -19.08 -0.61 -4.45
CA SER A 200 -17.85 0.12 -4.76
C SER A 200 -17.01 0.32 -3.51
N VAL A 201 -15.69 0.29 -3.67
CA VAL A 201 -14.73 0.49 -2.60
C VAL A 201 -13.76 1.61 -2.96
N GLU A 202 -13.75 2.65 -2.13
CA GLU A 202 -12.86 3.80 -2.26
C GLU A 202 -12.14 4.05 -0.93
N GLY A 203 -10.84 3.73 -0.89
CA GLY A 203 -10.06 3.83 0.34
C GLY A 203 -10.63 2.96 1.46
N LYS A 204 -11.14 3.59 2.51
CA LYS A 204 -11.84 2.91 3.64
C LYS A 204 -13.36 2.85 3.44
N THR A 205 -13.89 3.46 2.40
CA THR A 205 -15.33 3.58 2.19
C THR A 205 -15.82 2.41 1.35
N LEU A 206 -16.86 1.75 1.84
CA LEU A 206 -17.62 0.73 1.12
C LEU A 206 -19.00 1.30 0.84
N ALA A 207 -19.38 1.41 -0.43
CA ALA A 207 -20.73 1.76 -0.83
C ALA A 207 -21.47 0.51 -1.31
N LEU A 208 -22.69 0.33 -0.82
CA LEU A 208 -23.62 -0.70 -1.29
C LEU A 208 -24.87 0.00 -1.82
N LYS A 209 -25.19 -0.19 -3.10
CA LYS A 209 -26.25 0.57 -3.76
C LYS A 209 -27.10 -0.27 -4.70
N ASP A 210 -28.39 0.00 -4.72
CA ASP A 210 -29.31 -0.45 -5.76
C ASP A 210 -30.16 0.73 -6.28
N ASP A 211 -31.23 0.46 -7.02
CA ASP A 211 -32.13 1.48 -7.56
C ASP A 211 -32.98 2.19 -6.49
N HIS A 212 -32.95 1.71 -5.25
CA HIS A 212 -33.85 2.14 -4.18
C HIS A 212 -33.12 2.67 -2.95
N CYS A 213 -31.88 2.26 -2.73
CA CYS A 213 -31.13 2.62 -1.55
C CYS A 213 -29.62 2.69 -1.80
N ALA A 214 -28.93 3.45 -0.96
CA ALA A 214 -27.49 3.52 -0.87
C ALA A 214 -27.05 3.48 0.60
N PHE A 215 -26.16 2.56 0.93
CA PHE A 215 -25.51 2.48 2.23
C PHE A 215 -24.04 2.85 2.07
N LEU A 216 -23.56 3.77 2.92
CA LEU A 216 -22.16 4.16 2.96
C LEU A 216 -21.54 3.69 4.27
N TYR A 217 -20.58 2.79 4.16
CA TYR A 217 -19.89 2.15 5.26
C TYR A 217 -18.44 2.64 5.34
N LEU A 218 -17.91 2.78 6.56
CA LEU A 218 -16.49 3.09 6.79
C LEU A 218 -15.81 1.90 7.45
N ARG A 219 -14.75 1.39 6.80
CA ARG A 219 -13.96 0.26 7.26
C ARG A 219 -13.09 0.64 8.46
N SER A 220 -13.16 -0.16 9.52
CA SER A 220 -12.22 -0.14 10.64
C SER A 220 -10.92 -0.83 10.27
N LEU A 221 -9.82 -0.36 10.85
CA LEU A 221 -8.50 -1.00 10.75
C LEU A 221 -8.55 -2.40 11.34
N LEU A 222 -7.94 -3.33 10.62
CA LEU A 222 -7.61 -4.67 11.09
C LEU A 222 -6.13 -4.72 11.50
N PRO A 223 -5.75 -5.67 12.38
CA PRO A 223 -4.34 -5.93 12.71
C PRO A 223 -3.45 -6.13 11.47
N SER A 224 -3.99 -6.74 10.41
CA SER A 224 -3.30 -6.96 9.14
C SER A 224 -2.99 -5.67 8.37
N ASP A 225 -3.84 -4.64 8.50
CA ASP A 225 -3.62 -3.34 7.85
C ASP A 225 -2.42 -2.61 8.48
N LEU A 226 -2.20 -2.85 9.77
CA LEU A 226 -1.10 -2.29 10.55
C LEU A 226 0.18 -3.14 10.47
N ALA A 227 0.11 -4.37 9.99
CA ALA A 227 1.24 -5.29 10.04
C ALA A 227 2.40 -4.80 9.15
N GLY A 228 3.61 -4.73 9.72
CA GLY A 228 4.82 -4.32 9.02
C GLY A 228 5.88 -3.70 9.92
N GLU A 229 7.00 -3.34 9.31
CA GLU A 229 8.05 -2.54 9.94
C GLU A 229 7.94 -1.10 9.44
N TYR A 230 8.11 -0.14 10.33
CA TYR A 230 7.86 1.27 10.11
C TYR A 230 9.04 2.10 10.64
N VAL A 231 9.34 3.20 9.95
CA VAL A 231 10.38 4.16 10.31
C VAL A 231 9.71 5.46 10.74
N LEU A 232 10.06 5.97 11.93
CA LEU A 232 9.53 7.24 12.42
C LEU A 232 10.05 8.39 11.56
N LYS A 233 9.13 9.24 11.11
CA LYS A 233 9.44 10.44 10.33
C LYS A 233 9.35 11.69 11.19
N SER A 234 8.30 11.82 11.98
CA SER A 234 8.11 13.00 12.83
C SER A 234 7.33 12.72 14.10
N LEU A 235 7.61 13.53 15.11
CA LEU A 235 6.81 13.68 16.31
C LEU A 235 6.27 15.11 16.33
N ASN A 236 4.95 15.27 16.39
CA ASN A 236 4.24 16.55 16.45
C ASN A 236 4.62 17.48 15.28
N GLY A 237 4.78 16.88 14.09
CA GLY A 237 5.16 17.58 12.86
C GLY A 237 6.65 17.93 12.74
N ALA A 238 7.46 17.72 13.79
CA ALA A 238 8.90 17.95 13.75
C ALA A 238 9.66 16.65 13.45
N PRO A 239 10.68 16.66 12.57
CA PRO A 239 11.49 15.49 12.30
C PRO A 239 12.30 15.11 13.54
N VAL A 240 12.32 13.81 13.86
CA VAL A 240 13.09 13.28 15.01
C VAL A 240 14.52 13.01 14.56
N ARG A 241 15.50 13.62 15.24
CA ARG A 241 16.93 13.39 15.02
C ARG A 241 17.47 12.55 16.17
N SER A 242 17.75 11.30 15.89
CA SER A 242 18.29 10.29 16.81
C SER A 242 19.61 9.74 16.29
N ASP A 243 20.39 9.09 17.17
CA ASP A 243 21.66 8.47 16.80
C ASP A 243 21.45 7.22 15.94
N GLY A 244 20.35 6.49 16.21
CA GLY A 244 19.87 5.38 15.40
C GLY A 244 18.56 5.69 14.66
N GLN A 245 18.07 4.74 13.88
CA GLN A 245 16.74 4.87 13.28
C GLN A 245 15.69 4.43 14.29
N VAL A 246 14.73 5.31 14.59
CA VAL A 246 13.57 4.94 15.42
C VAL A 246 12.60 4.14 14.57
N THR A 247 12.32 2.91 14.97
CA THR A 247 11.48 1.97 14.21
C THR A 247 10.35 1.42 15.05
N LEU A 248 9.24 1.09 14.40
CA LEU A 248 8.09 0.42 14.99
C LEU A 248 7.77 -0.82 14.15
N ALA A 249 7.75 -1.99 14.76
CA ALA A 249 7.28 -3.23 14.15
C ALA A 249 5.94 -3.61 14.77
N LEU A 250 4.96 -3.86 13.91
CA LEU A 250 3.62 -4.32 14.28
C LEU A 250 3.38 -5.66 13.59
N SER A 251 2.96 -6.66 14.35
CA SER A 251 2.56 -7.95 13.78
C SER A 251 1.26 -8.44 14.40
N GLN A 252 0.44 -9.12 13.60
CA GLN A 252 -0.80 -9.71 14.07
C GLN A 252 -0.49 -10.91 14.98
N ASP A 253 -1.08 -10.92 16.18
CA ASP A 253 -1.13 -12.10 17.03
C ASP A 253 -2.28 -13.00 16.58
N GLY A 254 -2.13 -14.31 16.74
CA GLY A 254 -3.17 -15.30 16.42
C GLY A 254 -4.47 -15.11 17.21
N GLY A 255 -4.44 -14.31 18.29
CA GLY A 255 -5.61 -13.93 19.10
C GLY A 255 -6.31 -12.63 18.72
N GLY A 256 -5.96 -11.99 17.59
CA GLY A 256 -6.56 -10.73 17.15
C GLY A 256 -5.95 -9.46 17.79
N GLY A 257 -4.97 -9.62 18.67
CA GLY A 257 -4.13 -8.52 19.16
C GLY A 257 -3.03 -8.14 18.17
N VAL A 258 -2.29 -7.09 18.50
CA VAL A 258 -1.12 -6.63 17.77
C VAL A 258 0.10 -6.73 18.69
N ASP A 259 1.10 -7.51 18.28
CA ASP A 259 2.42 -7.50 18.89
C ASP A 259 3.15 -6.22 18.44
N VAL A 260 3.68 -5.49 19.40
CA VAL A 260 4.39 -4.23 19.19
C VAL A 260 5.84 -4.41 19.60
N VAL A 261 6.76 -3.98 18.73
CA VAL A 261 8.19 -3.82 19.05
C VAL A 261 8.65 -2.48 18.50
N ALA A 262 8.86 -1.49 19.36
CA ALA A 262 9.46 -0.22 19.00
C ALA A 262 10.93 -0.18 19.44
N LYS A 263 11.83 0.20 18.53
CA LYS A 263 13.23 0.48 18.83
C LYS A 263 13.42 1.99 18.81
N VAL A 264 13.83 2.54 19.95
CA VAL A 264 14.13 3.95 20.13
C VAL A 264 15.56 4.03 20.69
N ALA A 265 15.77 4.48 21.93
CA ALA A 265 17.03 4.30 22.63
C ALA A 265 17.11 2.91 23.27
N GLY A 266 16.00 2.47 23.87
CA GLY A 266 15.76 1.08 24.25
C GLY A 266 14.85 0.35 23.26
N VAL A 267 14.37 -0.82 23.70
CA VAL A 267 13.30 -1.56 23.04
C VAL A 267 12.06 -1.50 23.92
N LEU A 268 10.96 -1.03 23.35
CA LEU A 268 9.63 -1.14 23.94
C LEU A 268 8.91 -2.29 23.24
N SER A 269 8.34 -3.21 24.02
CA SER A 269 7.61 -4.33 23.46
C SER A 269 6.43 -4.74 24.31
N GLY A 270 5.38 -5.25 23.66
CA GLY A 270 4.18 -5.69 24.36
C GLY A 270 3.09 -6.11 23.39
N LYS A 271 1.99 -6.59 23.97
CA LYS A 271 0.76 -6.92 23.22
C LYS A 271 -0.25 -5.82 23.44
N VAL A 272 -0.83 -5.33 22.35
CA VAL A 272 -1.86 -4.30 22.38
C VAL A 272 -3.12 -4.81 21.67
N GLN A 273 -4.26 -4.23 22.01
CA GLN A 273 -5.54 -4.49 21.37
C GLN A 273 -5.84 -3.38 20.38
N LEU A 274 -6.41 -3.74 19.24
CA LEU A 274 -6.96 -2.80 18.27
C LEU A 274 -8.48 -2.82 18.39
N ALA A 275 -9.07 -1.69 18.75
CA ALA A 275 -10.52 -1.50 18.78
C ALA A 275 -10.85 -0.12 18.23
N GLU A 276 -11.77 -0.02 17.27
CA GLU A 276 -12.20 1.25 16.67
C GLU A 276 -11.02 2.14 16.24
N ASP A 277 -10.12 1.57 15.44
CA ASP A 277 -8.88 2.21 14.97
C ASP A 277 -7.92 2.64 16.09
N THR A 278 -8.18 2.27 17.35
CA THR A 278 -7.39 2.65 18.51
C THR A 278 -6.53 1.49 19.00
N LEU A 279 -5.20 1.67 18.99
CA LEU A 279 -4.25 0.73 19.59
C LEU A 279 -4.05 1.04 21.06
N ARG A 280 -4.36 0.08 21.94
CA ARG A 280 -4.23 0.26 23.38
C ARG A 280 -3.62 -0.95 24.07
N GLY A 281 -2.68 -0.71 24.97
CA GLY A 281 -2.05 -1.73 25.81
C GLY A 281 -0.84 -1.19 26.56
N GLU A 282 -0.24 -2.04 27.38
CA GLU A 282 0.94 -1.70 28.15
C GLU A 282 2.19 -2.24 27.43
N LEU A 283 3.22 -1.39 27.32
CA LEU A 283 4.52 -1.78 26.77
C LEU A 283 5.55 -1.88 27.89
N VAL A 284 6.45 -2.84 27.76
CA VAL A 284 7.62 -3.00 28.62
C VAL A 284 8.83 -2.42 27.90
N ALA A 285 9.51 -1.48 28.56
CA ALA A 285 10.72 -0.85 28.05
C ALA A 285 11.98 -1.47 28.66
N THR A 286 13.04 -1.64 27.88
CA THR A 286 14.38 -1.91 28.40
C THR A 286 15.00 -0.62 28.92
N ALA A 287 15.65 -0.64 30.08
CA ALA A 287 16.31 0.54 30.63
C ALA A 287 17.56 0.91 29.79
N THR A 288 17.49 2.00 29.05
CA THR A 288 18.63 2.56 28.30
C THR A 288 18.49 4.07 28.24
N THR A 289 19.60 4.80 28.39
CA THR A 289 19.59 6.26 28.29
C THR A 289 19.74 6.66 26.83
N GLY A 290 18.77 7.41 26.31
CA GLY A 290 18.78 7.98 24.96
C GLY A 290 19.08 9.48 24.94
N SER A 291 19.11 10.03 23.73
CA SER A 291 19.01 11.46 23.50
C SER A 291 17.66 12.03 23.96
N ASP A 292 17.56 13.35 24.16
CA ASP A 292 16.30 14.01 24.53
C ASP A 292 15.17 13.71 23.54
N ALA A 293 15.49 13.65 22.24
CA ALA A 293 14.51 13.36 21.20
C ALA A 293 13.99 11.91 21.29
N GLU A 294 14.87 10.95 21.57
CA GLU A 294 14.49 9.55 21.78
C GLU A 294 13.63 9.40 23.04
N MET A 295 14.01 10.05 24.15
CA MET A 295 13.23 10.03 25.38
C MET A 295 11.81 10.61 25.20
N LEU A 296 11.67 11.67 24.40
CA LEU A 296 10.35 12.23 24.05
C LEU A 296 9.50 11.23 23.28
N VAL A 297 10.10 10.51 22.32
CA VAL A 297 9.40 9.47 21.56
C VAL A 297 9.01 8.29 22.45
N GLU A 298 9.90 7.79 23.31
CA GLU A 298 9.58 6.70 24.24
C GLU A 298 8.44 7.08 25.19
N SER A 299 8.44 8.32 25.69
CA SER A 299 7.36 8.85 26.54
C SER A 299 6.03 8.94 25.78
N ALA A 300 6.05 9.46 24.55
CA ALA A 300 4.87 9.52 23.69
C ALA A 300 4.31 8.13 23.38
N LEU A 301 5.18 7.16 23.06
CA LEU A 301 4.77 5.77 22.80
C LEU A 301 4.17 5.12 24.04
N THR A 302 4.85 5.18 25.19
CA THR A 302 4.39 4.53 26.43
C THR A 302 3.05 5.11 26.88
N SER A 303 2.96 6.44 26.96
CA SER A 303 1.71 7.10 27.36
C SER A 303 0.59 6.88 26.35
N GLY A 304 0.89 6.98 25.05
CA GLY A 304 -0.10 6.85 24.01
C GLY A 304 -0.64 5.43 23.85
N PHE A 305 0.18 4.38 24.02
CA PHE A 305 -0.34 3.00 24.04
C PHE A 305 -1.17 2.73 25.30
N SER A 306 -0.80 3.25 26.47
CA SER A 306 -1.60 3.07 27.70
C SER A 306 -2.97 3.78 27.60
N ALA A 307 -2.98 5.01 27.07
CA ALA A 307 -4.20 5.80 26.87
C ALA A 307 -5.05 5.34 25.67
N GLY A 308 -4.40 4.89 24.60
CA GLY A 308 -5.00 4.56 23.30
C GLY A 308 -4.53 5.50 22.20
N PHE A 309 -3.88 4.95 21.17
CA PHE A 309 -3.49 5.65 19.96
C PHE A 309 -4.55 5.50 18.87
N LEU A 310 -5.20 6.58 18.47
CA LEU A 310 -6.00 6.60 17.26
C LEU A 310 -5.06 6.48 16.06
N CYS A 311 -5.25 5.43 15.26
CA CYS A 311 -4.39 5.08 14.15
C CYS A 311 -5.07 5.41 12.82
N THR A 312 -4.28 5.90 11.88
CA THR A 312 -4.68 6.08 10.47
C THR A 312 -3.58 5.51 9.60
N VAL A 313 -3.97 4.75 8.58
CA VAL A 313 -3.06 4.16 7.61
C VAL A 313 -3.49 4.61 6.23
N GLU A 314 -2.61 5.30 5.53
CA GLU A 314 -2.82 5.83 4.19
C GLU A 314 -1.50 5.72 3.43
N GLU A 315 -1.48 5.10 2.25
CA GLU A 315 -0.31 5.17 1.34
C GLU A 315 1.02 4.76 2.01
N GLY A 316 1.00 3.65 2.77
CA GLY A 316 2.17 3.19 3.52
C GLY A 316 2.62 4.12 4.65
N ARG A 317 1.85 5.16 5.00
CA ARG A 317 2.06 6.02 6.17
C ARG A 317 1.15 5.59 7.30
N LEU A 318 1.72 5.49 8.48
CA LEU A 318 1.00 5.24 9.73
C LEU A 318 1.09 6.49 10.59
N ALA A 319 -0.05 7.12 10.88
CA ALA A 319 -0.12 8.19 11.85
C ALA A 319 -0.85 7.71 13.11
N MET A 320 -0.22 7.92 14.26
CA MET A 320 -0.71 7.51 15.58
C MET A 320 -0.88 8.76 16.44
N ARG A 321 -2.11 9.01 16.90
CA ARG A 321 -2.48 10.24 17.63
C ARG A 321 -3.01 9.92 19.01
N CYS A 322 -2.50 10.60 20.02
CA CYS A 322 -3.00 10.52 21.40
C CYS A 322 -2.80 11.86 22.11
N GLY A 323 -3.89 12.56 22.42
CA GLY A 323 -3.85 13.92 22.96
C GLY A 323 -3.12 14.88 22.01
N GLU A 324 -2.11 15.58 22.53
CA GLU A 324 -1.25 16.49 21.77
C GLU A 324 -0.22 15.75 20.89
N ASN A 325 0.02 14.45 21.16
CA ASN A 325 1.05 13.69 20.47
C ASN A 325 0.55 13.12 19.15
N THR A 326 1.31 13.34 18.09
CA THR A 326 1.12 12.77 16.77
C THR A 326 2.45 12.21 16.27
N LEU A 327 2.56 10.88 16.21
CA LEU A 327 3.69 10.20 15.60
C LEU A 327 3.34 9.82 14.17
N VAL A 328 4.23 10.14 13.24
CA VAL A 328 4.06 9.78 11.82
C VAL A 328 5.20 8.88 11.41
N TYR A 329 4.83 7.73 10.86
CA TYR A 329 5.73 6.70 10.38
C TYR A 329 5.53 6.43 8.91
N THR A 330 6.56 5.89 8.26
CA THR A 330 6.49 5.32 6.91
C THR A 330 6.86 3.85 6.95
N LYS A 331 6.06 3.04 6.28
CA LYS A 331 6.24 1.60 6.16
C LYS A 331 7.52 1.32 5.38
N ALA A 332 8.39 0.50 5.94
CA ALA A 332 9.59 0.02 5.27
C ALA A 332 9.21 -1.01 4.21
N ALA A 333 9.94 -1.05 3.10
CA ALA A 333 9.72 -2.07 2.07
C ALA A 333 10.06 -3.46 2.61
N ALA A 334 9.09 -4.37 2.55
CA ALA A 334 9.27 -5.76 2.94
C ALA A 334 10.01 -6.54 1.85
N MET A 335 11.05 -7.27 2.23
CA MET A 335 11.82 -8.14 1.32
C MET A 335 12.12 -9.50 1.97
N PRO A 336 12.11 -10.60 1.20
CA PRO A 336 12.40 -11.94 1.69
C PRO A 336 13.91 -12.18 1.81
N TYR A 337 14.54 -11.53 2.79
CA TYR A 337 15.94 -11.78 3.13
C TYR A 337 16.12 -13.23 3.60
N ALA A 338 17.21 -13.87 3.18
CA ALA A 338 17.47 -15.28 3.44
C ALA A 338 18.46 -15.51 4.59
N ASN A 339 19.45 -14.61 4.76
CA ASN A 339 20.58 -14.81 5.66
C ASN A 339 20.68 -13.74 6.77
N GLY A 340 19.62 -12.95 6.96
CA GLY A 340 19.53 -11.98 8.05
C GLY A 340 18.50 -10.89 7.76
N LYS A 341 18.71 -9.72 8.35
CA LYS A 341 17.94 -8.50 8.08
C LYS A 341 18.87 -7.29 8.05
N PRO A 342 18.56 -6.26 7.25
CA PRO A 342 19.31 -5.01 7.30
C PRO A 342 19.15 -4.33 8.65
N THR A 343 20.18 -3.59 9.07
CA THR A 343 20.14 -2.76 10.29
C THR A 343 19.63 -1.35 10.02
N TYR A 344 19.38 -1.00 8.75
CA TYR A 344 18.81 0.27 8.31
C TYR A 344 17.63 0.00 7.38
N LEU A 345 16.51 0.66 7.63
CA LEU A 345 15.26 0.49 6.88
C LEU A 345 14.98 1.72 6.00
N GLY A 346 14.23 1.48 4.92
CA GLY A 346 13.78 2.52 4.01
C GLY A 346 12.50 2.11 3.28
N GLU A 347 11.79 3.08 2.73
CA GLU A 347 10.55 2.84 1.99
C GLU A 347 10.78 2.20 0.61
N SER A 348 12.01 2.23 0.08
CA SER A 348 12.34 1.55 -1.17
C SER A 348 13.54 0.63 -1.00
N VAL A 349 13.35 -0.65 -1.34
CA VAL A 349 14.41 -1.66 -1.37
C VAL A 349 14.45 -2.30 -2.74
N VAL A 350 15.62 -2.31 -3.38
CA VAL A 350 15.82 -2.86 -4.73
C VAL A 350 16.88 -3.97 -4.70
N PRO A 351 16.56 -5.19 -5.19
CA PRO A 351 17.56 -6.23 -5.36
C PRO A 351 18.56 -5.85 -6.45
N CYS A 352 19.84 -5.97 -6.15
CA CYS A 352 20.93 -5.55 -7.03
C CYS A 352 21.24 -6.61 -8.10
N PHE A 353 21.14 -7.90 -7.77
CA PHE A 353 21.36 -9.02 -8.71
C PHE A 353 20.04 -9.61 -9.18
N LYS A 354 19.43 -9.00 -10.20
CA LYS A 354 18.15 -9.48 -10.76
C LYS A 354 18.30 -10.88 -11.35
N GLY A 355 17.36 -11.78 -11.02
CA GLY A 355 17.33 -13.15 -11.56
C GLY A 355 18.26 -14.15 -10.87
N HIS A 356 18.97 -13.74 -9.81
CA HIS A 356 19.85 -14.63 -9.04
C HIS A 356 19.40 -14.75 -7.59
N GLY A 357 18.99 -15.96 -7.19
CA GLY A 357 18.55 -16.24 -5.82
C GLY A 357 17.43 -15.30 -5.38
N ASN A 358 17.56 -14.72 -4.18
CA ASN A 358 16.64 -13.72 -3.65
C ASN A 358 17.02 -12.26 -4.03
N GLY A 359 18.05 -12.06 -4.86
CA GLY A 359 18.61 -10.75 -5.18
C GLY A 359 20.01 -10.51 -4.62
N LEU A 360 20.47 -11.34 -3.67
CA LEU A 360 21.79 -11.43 -3.02
C LEU A 360 22.24 -10.17 -2.24
N MET A 361 21.96 -9.00 -2.76
CA MET A 361 22.30 -7.71 -2.20
C MET A 361 21.18 -6.74 -2.48
N PHE A 362 20.89 -5.87 -1.52
CA PHE A 362 19.75 -4.97 -1.57
C PHE A 362 20.22 -3.54 -1.37
N ARG A 363 19.79 -2.65 -2.26
CA ARG A 363 19.92 -1.21 -2.05
C ARG A 363 18.70 -0.71 -1.33
N ILE A 364 18.92 -0.03 -0.21
CA ILE A 364 17.89 0.54 0.64
C ILE A 364 17.93 2.05 0.47
N THR A 365 16.79 2.66 0.17
CA THR A 365 16.64 4.12 0.02
C THR A 365 15.63 4.62 1.02
N ASN A 366 16.01 5.70 1.72
CA ASN A 366 15.14 6.47 2.58
C ASN A 366 15.16 7.93 2.09
N ALA A 367 14.07 8.34 1.45
CA ALA A 367 13.90 9.61 0.76
C ALA A 367 13.81 10.78 1.75
N ASP A 368 13.22 10.55 2.92
CA ASP A 368 13.08 11.59 3.94
C ASP A 368 14.42 11.93 4.58
N GLU A 369 15.22 10.89 4.90
CA GLU A 369 16.60 11.10 5.34
C GLU A 369 17.55 11.43 4.19
N ARG A 370 17.11 11.24 2.95
CA ARG A 370 17.90 11.32 1.72
C ARG A 370 19.17 10.46 1.82
N LYS A 371 19.04 9.24 2.31
CA LYS A 371 20.17 8.31 2.50
C LYS A 371 19.96 7.05 1.70
N TRP A 372 21.07 6.51 1.21
CA TRP A 372 21.14 5.15 0.69
C TRP A 372 22.03 4.30 1.58
N ALA A 373 21.63 3.04 1.73
CA ALA A 373 22.40 1.98 2.35
C ALA A 373 22.42 0.75 1.44
N PHE A 374 23.35 -0.15 1.71
CA PHE A 374 23.39 -1.45 1.07
C PHE A 374 23.44 -2.54 2.13
N TYR A 375 22.66 -3.59 1.89
CA TYR A 375 22.67 -4.82 2.68
C TYR A 375 23.13 -5.99 1.82
N ASN A 376 24.18 -6.68 2.26
CA ASN A 376 24.65 -7.89 1.62
C ASN A 376 24.06 -9.10 2.35
N ASP A 377 23.15 -9.80 1.69
CA ASP A 377 22.45 -10.96 2.23
C ASP A 377 23.16 -12.28 1.83
N THR A 378 24.39 -12.21 1.32
CA THR A 378 25.21 -13.41 1.12
C THR A 378 25.95 -13.78 2.40
N THR A 379 26.47 -15.01 2.45
CA THR A 379 27.28 -15.53 3.57
C THR A 379 28.75 -15.73 3.20
N THR A 380 29.10 -15.70 1.92
CA THR A 380 30.43 -16.11 1.41
C THR A 380 31.10 -15.09 0.51
N TYR A 381 30.46 -13.95 0.22
CA TYR A 381 31.00 -12.95 -0.70
C TYR A 381 31.07 -11.58 -0.06
N ASN A 382 32.20 -10.91 -0.20
CA ASN A 382 32.28 -9.47 -0.09
C ASN A 382 31.76 -8.86 -1.40
N VAL A 383 30.87 -7.88 -1.32
CA VAL A 383 30.36 -7.22 -2.52
C VAL A 383 30.92 -5.81 -2.60
N ARG A 384 31.71 -5.54 -3.64
CA ARG A 384 32.18 -4.20 -3.97
C ARG A 384 31.11 -3.49 -4.78
N VAL A 385 30.68 -2.33 -4.29
CA VAL A 385 29.69 -1.47 -4.93
C VAL A 385 30.38 -0.23 -5.45
N VAL A 386 30.17 0.07 -6.73
CA VAL A 386 30.62 1.31 -7.35
C VAL A 386 29.42 2.01 -8.00
N VAL A 387 29.14 3.23 -7.57
CA VAL A 387 28.03 4.04 -8.11
C VAL A 387 28.59 5.32 -8.71
N THR A 388 28.38 5.51 -10.02
CA THR A 388 28.65 6.78 -10.70
C THR A 388 27.37 7.59 -10.79
N PHE A 389 27.37 8.78 -10.19
CA PHE A 389 26.22 9.67 -10.16
C PHE A 389 26.17 10.59 -11.37
N GLY A 390 24.97 10.99 -11.78
CA GLY A 390 24.77 12.00 -12.82
C GLY A 390 25.26 13.38 -12.39
N SER A 391 25.63 14.23 -13.34
CA SER A 391 26.27 15.53 -13.11
C SER A 391 25.47 16.53 -12.26
N ARG A 392 24.16 16.33 -12.15
CA ARG A 392 23.26 17.15 -11.31
C ARG A 392 23.06 16.60 -9.89
N SER A 393 23.72 15.50 -9.55
CA SER A 393 23.65 14.91 -8.21
C SER A 393 24.50 15.72 -7.22
N LYS A 394 24.04 15.81 -5.98
CA LYS A 394 24.74 16.45 -4.87
C LYS A 394 24.74 15.48 -3.70
N VAL A 395 25.78 14.66 -3.61
CA VAL A 395 25.88 13.59 -2.62
C VAL A 395 27.14 13.74 -1.76
N ARG A 396 27.12 13.09 -0.60
CA ARG A 396 28.26 12.90 0.30
C ARG A 396 28.37 11.43 0.66
N GLY A 397 29.59 10.91 0.74
CA GLY A 397 29.85 9.57 1.27
C GLY A 397 29.51 9.49 2.76
N LEU A 398 29.01 8.34 3.19
CA LEU A 398 28.75 7.99 4.59
C LEU A 398 29.65 6.82 5.00
N GLY A 399 29.99 6.76 6.29
CA GLY A 399 30.86 5.71 6.83
C GLY A 399 32.19 5.63 6.06
N ASP A 400 32.54 4.42 5.63
CA ASP A 400 33.77 4.13 4.89
C ASP A 400 33.63 4.31 3.37
N THR A 401 32.54 4.94 2.90
CA THR A 401 32.30 5.15 1.47
C THR A 401 33.28 6.18 0.91
N LEU A 402 34.12 5.74 -0.02
CA LEU A 402 35.06 6.59 -0.74
C LEU A 402 34.34 7.35 -1.86
N LEU A 403 34.37 8.68 -1.83
CA LEU A 403 33.80 9.54 -2.87
C LEU A 403 34.92 10.21 -3.69
N THR A 404 35.00 9.91 -4.98
CA THR A 404 35.98 10.48 -5.92
C THR A 404 35.30 11.13 -7.12
N LEU A 405 36.07 11.81 -7.97
CA LEU A 405 35.63 12.26 -9.29
C LEU A 405 36.29 11.39 -10.36
N ASN A 406 35.50 10.94 -11.34
CA ASN A 406 36.06 10.27 -12.52
C ASN A 406 36.62 11.29 -13.52
N GLU A 407 37.18 10.79 -14.63
CA GLU A 407 37.76 11.61 -15.72
C GLU A 407 36.75 12.61 -16.33
N ASP A 408 35.45 12.27 -16.31
CA ASP A 408 34.35 13.12 -16.80
C ASP A 408 33.87 14.16 -15.76
N GLY A 409 34.53 14.24 -14.60
CA GLY A 409 34.14 15.10 -13.49
C GLY A 409 32.85 14.67 -12.76
N ARG A 410 32.42 13.41 -12.92
CA ARG A 410 31.26 12.84 -12.22
C ARG A 410 31.67 12.25 -10.87
N GLN A 411 30.80 12.40 -9.88
CA GLN A 411 31.01 11.81 -8.56
C GLN A 411 30.84 10.28 -8.63
N VAL A 412 31.83 9.56 -8.10
CA VAL A 412 31.84 8.11 -7.98
C VAL A 412 31.97 7.74 -6.51
N ALA A 413 31.00 7.01 -5.98
CA ALA A 413 31.05 6.44 -4.64
C ALA A 413 31.40 4.96 -4.70
N GLU A 414 32.26 4.51 -3.80
CA GLU A 414 32.71 3.13 -3.71
C GLU A 414 32.72 2.65 -2.26
N ALA A 415 32.25 1.42 -2.05
CA ALA A 415 32.34 0.75 -0.76
C ALA A 415 32.33 -0.79 -0.92
N VAL A 416 32.87 -1.50 0.07
CA VAL A 416 32.78 -2.96 0.19
C VAL A 416 31.76 -3.30 1.26
N VAL A 417 30.85 -4.22 0.96
CA VAL A 417 29.79 -4.67 1.87
C VAL A 417 30.06 -6.12 2.28
N PRO A 418 30.45 -6.37 3.54
CA PRO A 418 30.69 -7.73 4.02
C PRO A 418 29.41 -8.59 4.07
N PRO A 419 29.53 -9.94 4.06
CA PRO A 419 28.39 -10.84 4.25
C PRO A 419 27.57 -10.51 5.49
N GLY A 420 26.24 -10.48 5.35
CA GLY A 420 25.29 -10.18 6.44
C GLY A 420 25.34 -8.75 6.97
N ALA A 421 26.15 -7.86 6.40
CA ALA A 421 26.33 -6.50 6.88
C ALA A 421 25.47 -5.49 6.14
N THR A 422 25.09 -4.42 6.85
CA THR A 422 24.52 -3.21 6.25
C THR A 422 25.53 -2.09 6.35
N ILE A 423 25.79 -1.39 5.24
CA ILE A 423 26.61 -0.17 5.24
C ILE A 423 25.78 1.04 4.82
N MET A 424 26.00 2.16 5.51
CA MET A 424 25.53 3.45 5.04
C MET A 424 26.43 3.90 3.89
N PHE A 425 25.83 4.30 2.77
CA PHE A 425 26.58 4.54 1.54
C PHE A 425 26.72 6.04 1.23
N ILE A 426 25.60 6.71 0.97
CA ILE A 426 25.58 8.14 0.63
C ILE A 426 24.40 8.85 1.26
N THR A 427 24.52 10.17 1.38
CA THR A 427 23.39 11.07 1.63
C THR A 427 23.34 12.20 0.59
N GLY A 428 22.14 12.66 0.26
CA GLY A 428 21.93 13.84 -0.58
C GLY A 428 20.95 13.60 -1.72
N HIS A 429 21.03 14.47 -2.73
CA HIS A 429 20.13 14.44 -3.88
C HIS A 429 20.77 13.69 -5.05
N VAL A 430 20.19 12.57 -5.45
CA VAL A 430 20.63 11.76 -6.61
C VAL A 430 19.82 12.15 -7.84
N ASN A 431 20.49 12.44 -8.96
CA ASN A 431 19.87 12.74 -10.25
C ASN A 431 20.49 11.87 -11.34
N GLY A 432 19.93 10.66 -11.52
CA GLY A 432 20.47 9.62 -12.38
C GLY A 432 21.76 9.01 -11.82
N TYR A 433 21.98 7.72 -12.07
CA TYR A 433 23.16 7.01 -11.63
C TYR A 433 23.36 5.74 -12.46
N ARG A 434 24.57 5.18 -12.40
CA ARG A 434 24.89 3.83 -12.87
C ARG A 434 25.59 3.09 -11.74
N CYS A 435 25.12 1.88 -11.44
CA CYS A 435 25.75 1.01 -10.45
C CYS A 435 26.53 -0.11 -11.15
N SER A 436 27.63 -0.52 -10.52
CA SER A 436 28.35 -1.75 -10.79
C SER A 436 28.55 -2.50 -9.47
N TYR A 437 28.43 -3.82 -9.54
CA TYR A 437 28.58 -4.71 -8.40
C TYR A 437 29.57 -5.80 -8.76
N ASP A 438 30.54 -6.06 -7.89
CA ASP A 438 31.48 -7.16 -8.05
C ASP A 438 31.49 -7.99 -6.77
N ALA A 439 31.36 -9.30 -6.90
CA ALA A 439 31.27 -10.22 -5.76
C ALA A 439 32.56 -11.04 -5.68
N GLU A 440 33.32 -10.83 -4.61
CA GLU A 440 34.59 -11.52 -4.35
C GLU A 440 34.39 -12.52 -3.20
N PRO A 441 34.82 -13.78 -3.34
CA PRO A 441 34.80 -14.74 -2.24
C PRO A 441 35.57 -14.22 -1.03
N VAL A 442 35.05 -14.48 0.17
CA VAL A 442 35.70 -14.14 1.46
C VAL A 442 36.91 -15.03 1.73
#